data_AF-A0A846X538-F1
#
_entry.id   AF-A0A846X538-F1
#
_cell.length_a   1.000
_cell.length_b   1.000
_cell.length_c   1.000
_cell.angle_alpha   90.00
_cell.angle_beta   90.00
_cell.angle_gamma   90.00
#
_symmetry.space_group_name_H-M   'P 1'
#
loop_
_entity.id
_entity.type
_entity.pdbx_description
1 polymer ?
#
loop_
_entity_poly.entity_id
_entity_poly.type
_entity_poly.pdbx_seq_one_letter_code
_entity_poly.pdbx_strand_id
1 'polypeptide(L)'
;MNDVTVRLRNLLTGEWTRYQPEAWLEDYFAFVEDSLCCWRDTVGGSFGVTGTPEQGRLTVCDIDGEVVRDYDWRAVVADAPASPAGCRWR
;
A
#
# COMPACT_ATOMS: atom_id res chain seq x y z
N MET A 1 15.41 19.00 -9.08
CA MET A 1 15.46 17.54 -8.92
C MET A 1 14.24 17.20 -8.11
N ASN A 2 13.22 16.63 -8.76
CA ASN A 2 11.97 16.39 -8.08
C ASN A 2 12.15 15.14 -7.20
N ASP A 3 11.92 15.30 -5.90
CA ASP A 3 12.10 14.22 -4.94
C ASP A 3 10.97 13.20 -5.13
N VAL A 4 11.28 11.97 -5.54
CA VAL A 4 10.24 10.94 -5.74
C VAL A 4 10.08 10.20 -4.43
N THR A 5 8.84 10.00 -3.97
CA THR A 5 8.55 9.24 -2.75
C THR A 5 7.48 8.21 -3.06
N VAL A 6 7.62 7.00 -2.51
CA VAL A 6 6.55 6.01 -2.54
C VAL A 6 5.70 6.16 -1.29
N ARG A 7 4.38 6.28 -1.48
CA ARG A 7 3.40 6.33 -0.39
C ARG A 7 2.68 4.99 -0.36
N LEU A 8 2.87 4.25 0.72
CA LEU A 8 2.13 3.03 1.04
C LEU A 8 1.02 3.39 2.02
N ARG A 9 -0.19 2.91 1.79
CA ARG A 9 -1.34 3.12 2.66
C ARG A 9 -1.87 1.79 3.14
N ASN A 10 -2.08 1.67 4.45
CA ASN A 10 -2.94 0.62 4.99
C ASN A 10 -4.41 1.06 4.84
N LEU A 11 -5.19 0.31 4.08
CA LEU A 11 -6.60 0.63 3.82
C LEU A 11 -7.53 0.22 4.98
N LEU A 12 -7.09 -0.70 5.84
CA LEU A 12 -7.83 -1.10 7.05
C LEU A 12 -7.71 -0.05 8.15
N THR A 13 -6.51 0.50 8.37
CA THR A 13 -6.27 1.48 9.45
C THR A 13 -6.27 2.93 8.95
N GLY A 14 -6.10 3.16 7.65
CA GLY A 14 -5.92 4.49 7.05
C GLY A 14 -4.51 5.07 7.24
N GLU A 15 -3.58 4.31 7.82
CA GLU A 15 -2.20 4.73 8.06
C GLU A 15 -1.41 4.89 6.75
N TRP A 16 -0.51 5.87 6.72
CA TRP A 16 0.38 6.13 5.59
C TRP A 16 1.84 6.02 5.99
N THR A 17 2.59 5.24 5.23
CA THR A 17 4.05 5.12 5.34
C THR A 17 4.69 5.70 4.08
N ARG A 18 5.81 6.40 4.26
CA ARG A 18 6.58 7.00 3.17
C ARG A 18 7.90 6.28 3.04
N TYR A 19 8.26 5.94 1.81
CA TYR A 19 9.53 5.30 1.47
C TYR A 19 10.27 6.14 0.44
N GLN A 20 11.59 6.17 0.58
CA GLN A 20 12.46 6.53 -0.53
C GLN A 20 12.40 5.43 -1.60
N PRO A 21 12.51 5.75 -2.91
CA PRO A 21 12.33 4.77 -3.98
C PRO A 21 13.27 3.57 -3.88
N GLU A 22 14.52 3.79 -3.51
CA GLU A 22 15.54 2.74 -3.38
C GLU A 22 15.19 1.78 -2.24
N ALA A 23 14.82 2.33 -1.07
CA ALA A 23 14.41 1.53 0.08
C ALA A 23 13.12 0.75 -0.21
N TRP A 24 12.17 1.36 -0.94
CA TRP A 24 10.94 0.67 -1.31
C TRP A 24 11.18 -0.53 -2.22
N LEU A 25 12.09 -0.42 -3.19
CA LEU A 25 12.39 -1.55 -4.09
C LEU A 25 12.99 -2.74 -3.34
N GLU A 26 13.83 -2.49 -2.33
CA GLU A 26 14.36 -3.54 -1.45
C GLU A 26 13.24 -4.15 -0.58
N ASP A 27 12.41 -3.31 0.03
CA ASP A 27 11.34 -3.74 0.94
C ASP A 27 10.13 -4.34 0.21
N TYR A 28 9.92 -4.05 -1.07
CA TYR A 28 8.74 -4.47 -1.83
C TYR A 28 8.57 -6.00 -1.84
N PHE A 29 9.66 -6.72 -2.11
CA PHE A 29 9.59 -8.19 -2.15
C PHE A 29 9.36 -8.78 -0.76
N ALA A 30 9.98 -8.21 0.28
CA ALA A 30 9.75 -8.63 1.66
C ALA A 30 8.30 -8.34 2.09
N PHE A 31 7.73 -7.20 1.68
CA PHE A 31 6.33 -6.85 1.92
C PHE A 31 5.36 -7.83 1.26
N VAL A 32 5.62 -8.24 0.01
CA VAL A 32 4.82 -9.25 -0.69
C VAL A 32 4.96 -10.61 -0.02
N GLU A 33 6.17 -11.01 0.36
CA GLU A 33 6.45 -12.28 1.06
C GLU A 33 5.76 -12.35 2.43
N ASP A 34 5.83 -11.28 3.23
CA ASP A 34 5.14 -11.18 4.52
C ASP A 34 3.61 -11.30 4.34
N SER A 35 3.09 -10.71 3.27
CA SER A 35 1.68 -10.79 2.94
C SER A 35 1.26 -12.20 2.46
N LEU A 36 2.14 -12.92 1.75
CA LEU A 36 1.94 -14.33 1.42
C LEU A 36 1.99 -15.23 2.65
N CYS A 37 2.87 -14.95 3.61
CA CYS A 37 2.90 -15.64 4.89
C CYS A 37 1.59 -15.42 5.66
N CYS A 38 1.12 -14.17 5.72
CA CYS A 38 -0.19 -13.84 6.30
C CYS A 38 -1.33 -14.61 5.61
N TRP A 39 -1.34 -14.65 4.26
CA TRP A 39 -2.34 -15.43 3.52
C TRP A 39 -2.28 -16.93 3.85
N ARG A 40 -1.09 -17.53 3.96
CA ARG A 40 -0.95 -18.94 4.30
C ARG A 40 -1.62 -19.29 5.64
N ASP A 41 -1.62 -18.36 6.59
CA ASP A 41 -2.24 -18.54 7.90
C ASP A 41 -3.77 -18.40 7.88
N THR A 42 -4.36 -17.96 6.76
CA THR A 42 -5.83 -17.87 6.59
C THR A 42 -6.51 -19.18 6.24
N VAL A 43 -5.76 -20.24 5.92
CA VAL A 43 -6.26 -21.61 5.64
C VAL A 43 -7.44 -21.64 4.66
N GLY A 44 -7.23 -21.18 3.43
CA GLY A 44 -8.24 -21.21 2.36
C GLY A 44 -8.82 -19.85 1.97
N GLY A 45 -8.31 -18.77 2.56
CA GLY A 45 -8.57 -17.42 2.11
C GLY A 45 -7.96 -17.09 0.75
N SER A 46 -8.04 -15.83 0.35
CA SER A 46 -7.58 -15.37 -0.96
C SER A 46 -6.45 -14.34 -0.86
N PHE A 47 -5.59 -14.33 -1.87
CA PHE A 47 -4.49 -13.39 -2.01
C PHE A 47 -4.57 -12.73 -3.38
N GLY A 48 -4.55 -11.40 -3.39
CA GLY A 48 -4.52 -10.60 -4.61
C GLY A 48 -3.39 -9.58 -4.54
N VAL A 49 -2.52 -9.57 -5.54
CA VAL A 49 -1.54 -8.50 -5.77
C VAL A 49 -1.68 -8.02 -7.20
N THR A 50 -1.73 -6.70 -7.39
CA THR A 50 -1.86 -6.07 -8.70
C THR A 50 -0.91 -4.89 -8.83
N GLY A 51 -0.45 -4.62 -10.04
CA GLY A 51 0.41 -3.48 -10.34
C GLY A 51 1.89 -3.81 -10.40
N THR A 52 2.71 -2.80 -10.13
CA THR A 52 4.17 -2.82 -10.15
C THR A 52 4.71 -2.19 -8.85
N PRO A 53 6.02 -2.25 -8.56
CA PRO A 53 6.58 -1.56 -7.40
C PRO A 53 6.23 -0.06 -7.36
N GLU A 54 6.02 0.60 -8.50
CA GLU A 54 5.70 2.02 -8.57
C GLU A 54 4.24 2.34 -8.24
N GLN A 55 3.30 1.44 -8.56
CA GLN A 55 1.92 1.57 -8.10
C GLN A 55 1.23 0.21 -8.07
N GLY A 56 0.39 -0.02 -7.07
CA GLY A 56 -0.36 -1.26 -6.99
C GLY A 56 -1.24 -1.36 -5.76
N ARG A 57 -1.81 -2.54 -5.60
CA ARG A 57 -2.63 -2.91 -4.45
C ARG A 57 -2.37 -4.36 -4.08
N LEU A 58 -2.36 -4.63 -2.79
CA LEU A 58 -2.30 -5.95 -2.20
C LEU A 58 -3.47 -6.13 -1.25
N THR A 59 -4.20 -7.24 -1.38
CA THR A 59 -5.31 -7.60 -0.51
C THR A 59 -5.21 -9.07 -0.12
N VAL A 60 -5.42 -9.36 1.16
CA VAL A 60 -5.56 -10.70 1.71
C VAL A 60 -6.90 -10.79 2.40
N CYS A 61 -7.68 -11.81 2.05
CA CYS A 61 -8.91 -12.15 2.75
C CYS A 61 -8.77 -13.51 3.42
N ASP A 62 -9.47 -13.72 4.52
CA ASP A 62 -9.60 -15.04 5.13
C ASP A 62 -10.62 -15.94 4.41
N ILE A 63 -10.85 -17.14 4.96
CA ILE A 63 -11.79 -18.12 4.39
C ILE A 63 -13.25 -17.66 4.43
N ASP A 64 -13.61 -16.78 5.36
CA ASP A 64 -14.95 -16.21 5.48
C ASP A 64 -15.13 -14.98 4.56
N GLY A 65 -14.05 -14.54 3.91
CA GLY A 65 -14.02 -13.42 2.97
C GLY A 65 -13.72 -12.07 3.64
N GLU A 66 -13.39 -12.07 4.93
CA GLU A 66 -13.05 -10.86 5.66
C GLU A 66 -11.64 -10.40 5.28
N VAL A 67 -11.48 -9.09 5.08
CA VAL A 67 -10.21 -8.50 4.66
C VAL A 67 -9.29 -8.36 5.87
N VAL A 68 -8.26 -9.21 5.92
CA VAL A 68 -7.26 -9.21 7.01
C VAL A 68 -6.05 -8.34 6.71
N ARG A 69 -5.81 -8.04 5.43
CA ARG A 69 -4.75 -7.14 4.99
C ARG A 69 -5.15 -6.43 3.70
N ASP A 70 -4.98 -5.11 3.66
CA ASP A 70 -5.28 -4.34 2.45
C ASP A 70 -4.38 -3.10 2.37
N TYR A 71 -3.62 -3.00 1.29
CA TYR A 71 -2.66 -1.94 1.06
C TYR A 71 -2.74 -1.43 -0.37
N ASP A 72 -2.68 -0.11 -0.55
CA ASP A 72 -2.37 0.51 -1.84
C ASP A 72 -1.04 1.26 -1.76
N TRP A 73 -0.35 1.38 -2.90
CA TRP A 73 0.85 2.22 -2.97
C TRP A 73 0.96 2.97 -4.28
N ARG A 74 1.69 4.09 -4.22
CA ARG A 74 1.99 4.90 -5.39
C ARG A 74 3.26 5.72 -5.22
N ALA A 75 4.12 5.71 -6.25
CA ALA A 75 5.20 6.65 -6.43
C ALA A 75 4.62 8.02 -6.79
N VAL A 76 4.98 9.04 -6.02
CA VAL A 76 4.59 10.43 -6.23
C VAL A 76 5.84 11.27 -6.39
N VAL A 77 5.83 12.11 -7.41
CA VAL A 77 6.84 13.15 -7.59
C VAL A 77 6.46 14.27 -6.61
N ALA A 78 7.37 14.67 -5.71
CA ALA A 78 7.17 15.80 -4.82
C ALA A 78 7.19 17.09 -5.63
N ASP A 79 6.04 17.47 -6.17
CA ASP A 79 5.81 18.76 -6.80
C ASP A 79 4.41 19.24 -6.43
N ALA A 80 4.29 19.78 -5.22
CA ALA A 80 3.46 20.93 -4.84
C ALA A 80 3.31 20.99 -3.30
N PRO A 81 3.49 22.17 -2.67
CA PRO A 81 3.10 22.36 -1.28
C PRO A 81 1.62 22.03 -1.10
N ALA A 82 1.29 21.37 0.02
CA ALA A 82 -0.09 21.13 0.41
C ALA A 82 -0.89 22.42 0.29
N SER A 83 -1.92 22.45 -0.55
CA SER A 83 -2.86 23.56 -0.54
C SER A 83 -3.72 23.42 0.72
N PRO A 84 -3.68 24.36 1.70
CA PRO A 84 -4.65 24.38 2.77
C PRO A 84 -5.85 25.17 2.23
N ALA A 85 -6.80 24.49 1.59
CA ALA A 85 -8.05 25.14 1.20
C ALA A 85 -9.19 24.15 1.36
N GLY A 86 -9.95 24.37 2.43
CA GLY A 86 -11.13 23.60 2.76
C GLY A 86 -12.19 23.69 1.67
N CYS A 87 -12.94 22.60 1.53
CA CYS A 87 -14.30 22.64 1.04
C CYS A 87 -15.19 22.02 2.12
N ARG A 88 -15.86 22.88 2.87
CA ARG A 88 -17.10 22.54 3.58
C ARG A 88 -18.10 22.09 2.53
N TRP A 89 -18.58 20.86 2.62
CA TRP A 89 -19.79 20.46 1.92
C TRP A 89 -20.99 20.97 2.72
N ARG A 90 -21.78 21.82 2.07
CA ARG A 90 -23.14 22.21 2.48
C ARG A 90 -24.12 21.23 1.86
#